data_AF-A0A961S4I4-F1
#
_entry.id   AF-A0A961S4I4-F1
#
_cell.length_a   1.000
_cell.length_b   1.000
_cell.length_c   1.000
_cell.angle_alpha   90.00
_cell.angle_beta   90.00
_cell.angle_gamma   90.00
#
_symmetry.space_group_name_H-M   'P 1'
#
loop_
_entity.id
_entity.type
_entity.pdbx_description
1 polymer ?
#
loop_
_entity_poly.entity_id
_entity_poly.type
_entity_poly.pdbx_seq_one_letter_code
_entity_poly.pdbx_strand_id
1 'polypeptide(L)'
;MTTAPHELSLTRLIAAPRAALFRCWTEPELIKQWFTPRPWTTPVVEMDVRPGGSSHMIFRGPEGQEFPNDGIFLEIIPNERLVFTDAYTSAWVPSAKPFMTAIITFADE
;
A
#
# COMPACT_ATOMS: atom_id res chain seq x y z
N MET A 1 13.31 4.55 -17.28
CA MET A 1 13.98 3.92 -16.11
C MET A 1 14.55 5.03 -15.27
N THR A 2 14.20 5.08 -13.99
CA THR A 2 14.63 6.14 -13.06
C THR A 2 16.09 5.94 -12.67
N THR A 3 16.83 7.04 -12.57
CA THR A 3 18.29 7.07 -12.31
C THR A 3 18.62 7.41 -10.85
N ALA A 4 17.61 7.56 -9.99
CA ALA A 4 17.81 7.86 -8.58
C ALA A 4 18.20 6.58 -7.78
N PRO A 5 19.20 6.65 -6.87
CA PRO A 5 19.79 5.48 -6.23
C PRO A 5 18.87 4.71 -5.25
N HIS A 6 17.64 5.16 -5.00
CA HIS A 6 16.68 4.53 -4.08
C HIS A 6 15.26 4.51 -4.64
N GLU A 7 15.12 4.58 -5.96
CA GLU A 7 13.83 4.58 -6.62
C GLU A 7 13.59 3.26 -7.35
N LEU A 8 12.42 2.67 -7.12
CA LEU A 8 11.95 1.50 -7.84
C LEU A 8 10.67 1.87 -8.60
N SER A 9 10.67 1.68 -9.92
CA SER A 9 9.52 1.95 -10.77
C SER A 9 8.96 0.67 -11.39
N LEU A 10 7.65 0.51 -11.33
CA LEU A 10 6.91 -0.60 -11.94
C LEU A 10 5.72 -0.05 -12.74
N THR A 11 5.61 -0.45 -14.00
CA THR A 11 4.44 -0.13 -14.85
C THR A 11 3.84 -1.42 -15.38
N ARG A 12 2.51 -1.52 -15.33
CA ARG A 12 1.75 -2.67 -15.82
C ARG A 12 0.50 -2.18 -16.52
N LEU A 13 0.21 -2.76 -17.68
CA LEU A 13 -1.10 -2.69 -18.31
C LEU A 13 -1.94 -3.84 -17.76
N ILE A 14 -3.11 -3.51 -17.20
CA ILE A 14 -4.03 -4.49 -16.63
C ILE A 14 -5.38 -4.29 -17.32
N ALA A 15 -5.95 -5.37 -17.85
CA ALA A 15 -7.26 -5.36 -18.53
C ALA A 15 -8.42 -5.22 -17.53
N ALA A 16 -8.47 -4.10 -16.82
CA ALA A 16 -9.50 -3.75 -15.85
C ALA A 16 -9.67 -2.22 -15.78
N PRO A 17 -10.88 -1.70 -15.48
CA PRO A 17 -11.06 -0.27 -15.28
C PRO A 17 -10.21 0.26 -14.12
N ARG A 18 -9.64 1.46 -14.26
CA ARG A 18 -8.84 2.10 -13.18
C ARG A 18 -9.57 2.19 -11.85
N ALA A 19 -10.89 2.38 -11.86
CA ALA A 19 -11.71 2.38 -10.65
C ALA A 19 -11.70 1.03 -9.90
N ALA A 20 -11.69 -0.08 -10.62
CA ALA A 20 -11.57 -1.41 -10.00
C ALA A 20 -10.18 -1.60 -9.37
N LEU A 21 -9.13 -1.14 -10.04
CA LEU A 21 -7.76 -1.19 -9.50
C LEU A 21 -7.63 -0.30 -8.27
N PHE A 22 -8.19 0.91 -8.28
CA PHE A 22 -8.18 1.80 -7.13
C PHE A 22 -8.86 1.17 -5.90
N ARG A 23 -9.99 0.48 -6.09
CA ARG A 23 -10.65 -0.30 -5.02
C ARG A 23 -9.74 -1.39 -4.45
N CYS A 24 -8.99 -2.11 -5.30
CA CYS A 24 -8.03 -3.11 -4.84
C CYS A 24 -6.94 -2.56 -3.91
N TRP A 25 -6.69 -1.24 -3.94
CA TRP A 25 -5.72 -0.55 -3.08
C TRP A 25 -6.34 0.14 -1.86
N THR A 26 -7.67 0.29 -1.81
CA THR A 26 -8.36 1.12 -0.81
C THR A 26 -9.44 0.39 -0.03
N GLU A 27 -9.81 -0.82 -0.42
CA GLU A 27 -10.76 -1.64 0.31
C GLU A 27 -10.03 -2.76 1.07
N PRO A 28 -10.17 -2.84 2.42
CA PRO A 28 -9.49 -3.85 3.22
C PRO A 28 -9.70 -5.28 2.72
N GLU A 29 -10.94 -5.63 2.41
CA GLU A 29 -11.32 -6.98 1.98
C GLU A 29 -10.73 -7.36 0.61
N LEU A 30 -10.38 -6.38 -0.23
CA LEU A 30 -9.69 -6.63 -1.49
C LEU A 30 -8.18 -6.76 -1.28
N ILE A 31 -7.57 -5.88 -0.48
CA ILE A 31 -6.13 -5.94 -0.15
C ILE A 31 -5.73 -7.31 0.40
N LYS A 32 -6.53 -7.86 1.33
CA LYS A 32 -6.32 -9.18 1.95
C LYS A 32 -6.11 -10.31 0.94
N GLN A 33 -6.60 -10.16 -0.29
CA GLN A 33 -6.58 -11.20 -1.32
C GLN A 33 -5.29 -11.24 -2.13
N TRP A 34 -4.50 -10.16 -2.21
CA TRP A 34 -3.43 -10.05 -3.21
C TRP A 34 -2.13 -9.37 -2.74
N PHE A 35 -2.15 -8.60 -1.65
CA PHE A 35 -1.07 -7.67 -1.32
C PHE A 35 0.29 -8.34 -1.09
N THR A 36 0.30 -9.50 -0.44
CA THR A 36 1.51 -10.30 -0.22
C THR A 36 1.58 -11.48 -1.19
N PRO A 37 2.77 -11.82 -1.72
CA PRO A 37 2.93 -12.98 -2.58
C PRO A 37 2.74 -14.28 -1.79
N ARG A 38 2.02 -15.24 -2.36
CA ARG A 38 1.93 -16.59 -1.77
C ARG A 38 3.35 -17.19 -1.57
N PRO A 39 3.61 -17.91 -0.46
CA PRO A 39 2.65 -18.39 0.54
C PRO A 39 2.31 -17.40 1.66
N TRP A 40 2.78 -16.15 1.60
CA TRP A 40 2.42 -15.12 2.57
C TRP A 40 0.97 -14.67 2.41
N THR A 41 0.38 -14.22 3.51
CA THR A 41 -0.98 -13.69 3.55
C THR A 41 -1.01 -12.34 4.28
N THR A 42 -2.09 -11.57 4.07
CA THR A 42 -2.34 -10.32 4.79
C THR A 42 -3.65 -10.45 5.58
N PRO A 43 -3.68 -11.20 6.69
CA PRO A 43 -4.92 -11.53 7.41
C PRO A 43 -5.60 -10.33 8.08
N VAL A 44 -4.85 -9.31 8.48
CA VAL A 44 -5.36 -8.10 9.12
C VAL A 44 -5.07 -6.92 8.21
N VAL A 45 -6.12 -6.15 7.92
CA VAL A 45 -6.05 -4.89 7.18
C VAL A 45 -7.09 -3.96 7.77
N GLU A 46 -6.62 -2.85 8.31
CA GLU A 46 -7.43 -1.74 8.81
C GLU A 46 -6.88 -0.46 8.17
N MET A 47 -7.75 0.37 7.61
CA MET A 47 -7.32 1.56 6.86
C MET A 47 -8.36 2.66 6.93
N ASP A 48 -7.91 3.84 7.30
CA ASP A 48 -8.64 5.11 7.21
C ASP A 48 -8.20 5.82 5.92
N VAL A 49 -8.92 5.57 4.83
CA VAL A 49 -8.53 5.98 3.47
C VAL A 49 -8.85 7.46 3.23
N ARG A 50 -8.04 8.33 3.84
CA ARG A 50 -8.00 9.77 3.63
C ARG A 50 -6.59 10.30 3.89
N PRO A 51 -6.21 11.49 3.40
CA PRO A 51 -4.94 12.12 3.79
C PRO A 51 -4.81 12.22 5.32
N GLY A 52 -3.66 11.78 5.84
CA GLY A 52 -3.36 11.67 7.27
C GLY A 52 -4.05 10.51 8.00
N GLY A 53 -4.82 9.68 7.31
CA GLY A 53 -5.42 8.47 7.88
C GLY A 53 -4.39 7.34 8.01
N SER A 54 -4.54 6.52 9.06
CA SER A 54 -3.64 5.41 9.37
C SER A 54 -3.99 4.15 8.59
N SER A 55 -2.98 3.32 8.32
CA SER A 55 -3.13 1.95 7.84
C SER A 55 -2.40 0.98 8.78
N HIS A 56 -3.07 -0.08 9.20
CA HIS A 56 -2.49 -1.17 9.97
C HIS A 56 -2.69 -2.48 9.20
N MET A 57 -1.60 -3.16 8.89
CA MET A 57 -1.63 -4.47 8.25
C MET A 57 -0.73 -5.46 8.98
N ILE A 58 -1.12 -6.74 8.97
CA ILE A 58 -0.25 -7.82 9.43
C ILE A 58 0.09 -8.69 8.23
N PHE A 59 1.38 -8.87 7.94
CA PHE A 59 1.84 -9.87 6.97
C PHE A 59 2.18 -11.15 7.73
N ARG A 60 1.54 -12.24 7.35
CA ARG A 60 1.75 -13.55 7.97
C ARG A 60 2.48 -14.47 7.00
N GLY A 61 3.62 -15.00 7.46
CA GLY A 61 4.41 -15.97 6.70
C GLY A 61 3.88 -17.40 6.83
N PRO A 62 4.47 -18.34 6.07
CA PRO A 62 3.99 -19.73 5.98
C PRO A 62 4.11 -20.52 7.28
N GLU A 63 4.98 -20.11 8.21
CA GLU A 63 5.19 -20.74 9.51
C GLU A 63 4.38 -20.04 10.62
N GLY A 64 3.51 -19.10 10.25
CA GLY A 64 2.66 -18.35 11.18
C GLY A 64 3.33 -17.12 11.80
N GLN A 65 4.55 -16.79 11.41
CA GLN A 65 5.22 -15.56 11.83
C GLN A 65 4.44 -14.32 11.35
N GLU A 66 4.32 -13.31 12.21
CA GLU A 66 3.55 -12.10 11.93
C GLU A 66 4.44 -10.86 11.95
N PHE A 67 4.26 -10.00 10.95
CA PHE A 67 4.97 -8.74 10.80
C PHE A 67 3.96 -7.60 10.71
N PRO A 68 3.86 -6.75 11.74
CA PRO A 68 3.08 -5.52 11.67
C PRO A 68 3.68 -4.55 10.65
N ASN A 69 2.81 -3.95 9.85
CA ASN A 69 3.13 -2.98 8.81
C ASN A 69 2.19 -1.79 8.96
N ASP A 70 2.60 -0.87 9.82
CA ASP A 70 1.91 0.40 10.03
C ASP A 70 2.35 1.43 9.00
N GLY A 71 1.44 2.34 8.67
CA GLY A 71 1.69 3.44 7.75
C GLY A 71 0.61 4.50 7.79
N ILE A 72 0.78 5.51 6.94
CA ILE A 72 -0.16 6.61 6.75
C ILE A 72 -0.38 6.88 5.27
N PHE A 73 -1.60 7.31 4.93
CA PHE A 73 -1.92 7.86 3.62
C PHE A 73 -1.53 9.34 3.56
N LEU A 74 -0.79 9.73 2.52
CA LEU A 74 -0.35 11.11 2.31
C LEU A 74 -1.25 11.87 1.33
N GLU A 75 -1.71 11.19 0.28
CA GLU A 75 -2.52 11.78 -0.79
C GLU A 75 -3.46 10.73 -1.38
N ILE A 76 -4.70 11.12 -1.63
CA ILE A 76 -5.73 10.25 -2.22
C ILE A 76 -6.53 11.06 -3.24
N ILE A 77 -6.36 10.73 -4.52
CA ILE A 77 -7.17 11.24 -5.62
C ILE A 77 -7.94 10.04 -6.20
N PRO A 78 -9.27 9.96 -5.98
CA PRO A 78 -10.06 8.80 -6.40
C PRO A 78 -9.80 8.39 -7.85
N ASN A 79 -9.47 7.11 -8.05
CA ASN A 79 -9.23 6.49 -9.37
C ASN A 79 -8.06 7.08 -10.18
N GLU A 80 -7.20 7.89 -9.58
CA GLU A 80 -6.09 8.56 -10.26
C GLU A 80 -4.77 8.40 -9.54
N ARG A 81 -4.75 8.59 -8.23
CA ARG A 81 -3.50 8.63 -7.47
C ARG A 81 -3.68 8.23 -6.00
N LEU A 82 -2.72 7.46 -5.51
CA LEU A 82 -2.61 7.05 -4.11
C LEU A 82 -1.16 7.19 -3.66
N VAL A 83 -0.94 7.87 -2.54
CA VAL A 83 0.38 8.00 -1.92
C VAL A 83 0.30 7.57 -0.47
N PHE A 84 1.19 6.67 -0.06
CA PHE A 84 1.29 6.21 1.33
C PHE A 84 2.75 5.96 1.72
N THR A 85 3.01 5.92 3.02
CA THR A 85 4.34 5.67 3.57
C THR A 85 4.28 4.92 4.90
N ASP A 86 5.31 4.13 5.18
CA ASP A 86 5.55 3.50 6.48
C ASP A 86 6.58 4.27 7.34
N ALA A 87 6.86 5.52 6.97
CA ALA A 87 7.69 6.46 7.73
C ALA A 87 7.07 6.88 9.07
N TYR A 88 5.78 6.60 9.27
CA TYR A 88 5.05 6.88 10.51
C TYR A 88 4.24 5.67 10.92
N THR A 89 4.17 5.39 12.22
CA THR A 89 3.38 4.28 12.78
C THR A 89 1.96 4.70 13.14
N SER A 90 1.77 5.96 13.55
CA SER A 90 0.45 6.55 13.80
C SER A 90 0.56 8.07 13.81
N ALA A 91 -0.39 8.78 13.17
CA ALA A 91 -0.39 10.24 13.06
C ALA A 91 1.00 10.82 12.71
N TRP A 92 1.66 11.48 13.68
CA TRP A 92 2.99 12.11 13.53
C TRP A 92 4.11 11.37 14.25
N VAL A 93 3.89 10.11 14.64
CA VAL A 93 4.90 9.28 15.32
C VAL A 93 5.81 8.64 14.27
N PRO A 94 7.09 9.04 14.19
CA PRO A 94 8.00 8.49 13.19
C PRO A 94 8.32 7.03 13.46
N SER A 95 8.51 6.29 12.37
CA SER A 95 8.98 4.92 12.38
C SER A 95 10.48 4.87 12.63
N ALA A 96 10.95 3.92 13.46
CA ALA A 96 12.39 3.75 13.72
C ALA A 96 13.11 2.93 12.63
N LYS A 97 12.35 2.29 11.73
CA LYS A 97 12.87 1.49 10.61
C LYS A 97 13.14 2.39 9.39
N PRO A 98 14.02 1.97 8.45
CA PRO A 98 14.01 2.52 7.10
C PRO A 98 12.61 2.47 6.52
N PHE A 99 12.24 3.50 5.79
CA PHE A 99 10.89 3.67 5.27
C PHE A 99 10.88 3.76 3.75
N MET A 100 9.70 3.55 3.18
CA MET A 100 9.40 3.82 1.79
C MET A 100 8.22 4.78 1.67
N THR A 101 8.20 5.53 0.56
CA THR A 101 7.00 6.24 0.10
C THR A 101 6.57 5.59 -1.20
N ALA A 102 5.36 5.05 -1.23
CA ALA A 102 4.77 4.51 -2.44
C ALA A 102 3.96 5.60 -3.14
N ILE A 103 4.16 5.73 -4.44
CA ILE A 103 3.37 6.58 -5.32
C ILE A 103 2.75 5.67 -6.38
N ILE A 104 1.42 5.61 -6.40
CA ILE A 104 0.66 4.79 -7.34
C ILE A 104 -0.23 5.71 -8.15
N THR A 105 -0.15 5.57 -9.47
CA THR A 105 -0.99 6.30 -10.42
C THR A 105 -1.78 5.34 -11.26
N PHE A 106 -3.03 5.68 -11.55
CA PHE A 106 -3.90 4.93 -12.43
C PHE A 106 -4.25 5.79 -13.64
N ALA A 107 -4.02 5.26 -14.83
CA ALA A 107 -4.33 5.91 -16.09
C ALA A 107 -5.00 4.89 -17.02
N ASP A 108 -5.87 5.38 -17.89
CA ASP A 108 -6.38 4.61 -19.03
C ASP A 108 -5.29 4.58 -20.13
N GLU A 109 -5.38 3.62 -21.07
CA GLU A 109 -4.45 3.51 -22.21
C GLU A 109 -4.56 4.68 -23.19
#